data_AF-A0A1Z4MXM8-F1
#
_entry.id   AF-A0A1Z4MXM8-F1
#
_cell.length_a   1.000
_cell.length_b   1.000
_cell.length_c   1.000
_cell.angle_alpha   90.00
_cell.angle_beta   90.00
_cell.angle_gamma   90.00
#
_symmetry.space_group_name_H-M   'P 1'
#
loop_
_entity.id
_entity.type
_entity.pdbx_description
1 polymer ?
#
loop_
_entity_poly.entity_id
_entity_poly.type
_entity_poly.pdbx_seq_one_letter_code
_entity_poly.pdbx_strand_id
1 'polypeptide(L)'
;MPPHHISLPLLLTISLATISLLAIRPLQAETITEPQPSNAPLELSLLTEPKGPVITGNTVSQGNLTIPKLWWAKESAENKLLDNWIAYPASQKEAARVDLIVNQQIWSLLDYLERYDFVNRLGTAARNDNYNLRVFNYQQELLATYTCNYNNSQPLCNIKLSSQNQLGWRRSL
;
A
#
# COMPACT_ATOMS: atom_id res chain seq x y z
N MET A 1 71.64 10.92 -61.48
CA MET A 1 71.56 9.58 -60.85
C MET A 1 70.16 9.45 -60.27
N PRO A 2 69.33 8.52 -60.76
CA PRO A 2 67.88 8.46 -60.49
C PRO A 2 67.57 7.94 -59.07
N PRO A 3 66.43 8.29 -58.46
CA PRO A 3 66.01 7.68 -57.20
C PRO A 3 65.30 6.34 -57.46
N HIS A 4 65.74 5.30 -56.75
CA HIS A 4 65.03 4.02 -56.67
C HIS A 4 63.83 4.15 -55.72
N HIS A 5 62.63 3.92 -56.24
CA HIS A 5 61.44 3.73 -55.41
C HIS A 5 61.45 2.31 -54.83
N ILE A 6 61.54 2.20 -53.52
CA ILE A 6 61.37 0.94 -52.78
C ILE A 6 59.88 0.81 -52.42
N SER A 7 59.22 -0.15 -53.06
CA SER A 7 57.84 -0.53 -52.77
C SER A 7 57.82 -1.52 -51.60
N LEU A 8 57.22 -1.16 -50.46
CA LEU A 8 57.03 -2.05 -49.32
C LEU A 8 55.53 -2.44 -49.25
N PRO A 9 55.15 -3.73 -49.36
CA PRO A 9 53.75 -4.12 -49.25
C PRO A 9 53.33 -4.13 -47.77
N LEU A 10 52.24 -3.45 -47.45
CA LEU A 10 51.61 -3.45 -46.14
C LEU A 10 50.84 -4.76 -45.95
N LEU A 11 51.35 -5.69 -45.12
CA LEU A 11 50.61 -6.89 -44.71
C LEU A 11 49.75 -6.57 -43.49
N LEU A 12 48.44 -6.44 -43.69
CA LEU A 12 47.46 -6.30 -42.62
C LEU A 12 46.98 -7.70 -42.20
N THR A 13 47.37 -8.17 -41.02
CA THR A 13 46.85 -9.43 -40.45
C THR A 13 45.68 -9.12 -39.53
N ILE A 14 44.51 -9.70 -39.83
CA ILE A 14 43.30 -9.57 -39.00
C ILE A 14 43.25 -10.80 -38.09
N SER A 15 43.56 -10.62 -36.80
CA SER A 15 43.37 -11.65 -35.77
C SER A 15 41.92 -11.60 -35.26
N LEU A 16 41.14 -12.63 -35.56
CA LEU A 16 39.74 -12.76 -35.13
C LEU A 16 39.69 -13.35 -33.71
N ALA A 17 39.44 -12.52 -32.70
CA ALA A 17 39.26 -12.97 -31.32
C ALA A 17 37.90 -13.68 -31.19
N THR A 18 37.90 -14.96 -30.84
CA THR A 18 36.69 -15.73 -30.55
C THR A 18 36.11 -15.29 -29.21
N ILE A 19 35.07 -14.47 -29.23
CA ILE A 19 34.31 -14.07 -28.04
C ILE A 19 33.46 -15.27 -27.61
N SER A 20 33.86 -15.96 -26.54
CA SER A 20 33.04 -17.00 -25.91
C SER A 20 31.82 -16.36 -25.26
N LEU A 21 30.64 -16.51 -25.87
CA LEU A 21 29.36 -16.10 -25.32
C LEU A 21 28.99 -17.00 -24.13
N LEU A 22 29.29 -16.55 -22.91
CA LEU A 22 28.71 -17.14 -21.70
C LEU A 22 27.20 -16.90 -21.74
N ALA A 23 26.42 -17.98 -21.85
CA ALA A 23 24.96 -17.92 -21.83
C ALA A 23 24.48 -17.47 -20.45
N ILE A 24 24.16 -16.18 -20.31
CA ILE A 24 23.50 -15.63 -19.13
C ILE A 24 22.07 -16.20 -19.14
N ARG A 25 21.75 -17.08 -18.18
CA ARG A 25 20.37 -17.55 -18.02
C ARG A 25 19.51 -16.37 -17.54
N PRO A 26 18.41 -16.02 -18.22
CA PRO A 26 17.50 -15.01 -17.71
C PRO A 26 16.85 -15.55 -16.43
N LEU A 27 16.96 -14.79 -15.34
CA LEU A 27 16.19 -15.06 -14.14
C LEU A 27 14.73 -14.72 -14.44
N GLN A 28 13.82 -15.66 -14.25
CA GLN A 28 12.39 -15.37 -14.35
C GLN A 28 12.00 -14.45 -13.19
N ALA A 29 11.33 -13.33 -13.49
CA ALA A 29 10.71 -12.51 -12.47
C ALA A 29 9.51 -13.26 -11.88
N GLU A 30 9.42 -13.31 -10.55
CA GLU A 30 8.22 -13.80 -9.88
C GLU A 30 7.05 -12.84 -10.15
N THR A 31 5.92 -13.39 -10.59
CA THR A 31 4.66 -12.64 -10.73
C THR A 31 4.12 -12.33 -9.33
N ILE A 32 4.51 -11.19 -8.77
CA ILE A 32 3.95 -10.71 -7.49
C ILE A 32 2.47 -10.40 -7.74
N THR A 33 1.58 -11.24 -7.20
CA THR A 33 0.15 -10.95 -7.19
C THR A 33 -0.08 -9.83 -6.20
N GLU A 34 -0.44 -8.65 -6.71
CA GLU A 34 -0.72 -7.48 -5.90
C GLU A 34 -1.94 -7.73 -4.99
N PRO A 35 -1.82 -7.54 -3.67
CA PRO A 35 -2.93 -7.78 -2.75
C PRO A 35 -4.10 -6.83 -3.05
N GLN A 36 -5.31 -7.37 -3.15
CA GLN A 36 -6.51 -6.58 -3.42
C GLN A 36 -7.32 -6.35 -2.13
N PRO A 37 -7.81 -5.11 -1.90
CA PRO A 37 -8.64 -4.81 -0.74
C PRO A 37 -9.98 -5.54 -0.83
N SER A 38 -10.62 -5.75 0.34
CA SER A 38 -11.99 -6.25 0.40
C SER A 38 -12.96 -5.28 -0.27
N ASN A 39 -13.94 -5.82 -1.00
CA ASN A 39 -15.06 -5.08 -1.60
C ASN A 39 -16.29 -5.00 -0.69
N ALA A 40 -16.22 -5.56 0.52
CA ALA A 40 -17.34 -5.52 1.48
C ALA A 40 -17.68 -4.06 1.87
N PRO A 41 -18.97 -3.72 2.04
CA PRO A 41 -19.37 -2.36 2.37
C PRO A 41 -18.89 -1.93 3.76
N LEU A 42 -18.80 -0.61 3.98
CA LEU A 42 -18.63 -0.04 5.31
C LEU A 42 -19.95 -0.13 6.09
N GLU A 43 -19.92 -0.67 7.30
CA GLU A 43 -21.12 -0.89 8.13
C GLU A 43 -21.20 0.11 9.29
N LEU A 44 -21.54 1.37 8.98
CA LEU A 44 -21.58 2.46 9.98
C LEU A 44 -22.52 2.19 11.18
N SER A 45 -23.56 1.38 11.02
CA SER A 45 -24.47 0.98 12.10
C SER A 45 -23.77 0.21 13.23
N LEU A 46 -22.63 -0.44 12.95
CA LEU A 46 -21.85 -1.14 13.96
C LEU A 46 -21.17 -0.19 14.97
N LEU A 47 -21.06 1.10 14.65
CA LEU A 47 -20.52 2.11 15.57
C LEU A 47 -21.44 2.35 16.77
N THR A 48 -22.76 2.19 16.58
CA THR A 48 -23.78 2.36 17.62
C THR A 48 -24.23 1.03 18.22
N GLU A 49 -24.32 -0.01 17.40
CA GLU A 49 -24.75 -1.35 17.81
C GLU A 49 -23.75 -2.41 17.32
N PRO A 50 -22.61 -2.58 18.02
CA PRO A 50 -21.63 -3.61 17.68
C PRO A 50 -22.26 -5.00 17.75
N LYS A 51 -21.97 -5.85 16.75
CA LYS A 51 -22.48 -7.23 16.67
C LYS A 51 -21.33 -8.23 16.64
N GLY A 52 -21.51 -9.33 17.37
CA GLY A 52 -20.57 -10.45 17.36
C GLY A 52 -19.16 -10.03 17.78
N PRO A 53 -18.11 -10.46 17.07
CA PRO A 53 -16.72 -10.19 17.44
C PRO A 53 -16.20 -8.84 16.91
N VAL A 54 -17.06 -7.96 16.39
CA VAL A 54 -16.68 -6.65 15.86
C VAL A 54 -16.23 -5.74 17.00
N ILE A 55 -15.12 -5.04 16.76
CA ILE A 55 -14.53 -4.10 17.72
C ILE A 55 -14.61 -2.71 17.12
N THR A 56 -14.99 -1.72 17.92
CA THR A 56 -15.06 -0.32 17.49
C THR A 56 -14.26 0.56 18.43
N GLY A 57 -14.02 1.81 18.03
CA GLY A 57 -13.38 2.81 18.89
C GLY A 57 -14.08 3.07 20.24
N ASN A 58 -15.32 2.60 20.42
CA ASN A 58 -16.11 2.73 21.65
C ASN A 58 -16.16 1.44 22.48
N THR A 59 -15.72 0.30 21.93
CA THR A 59 -15.70 -1.00 22.65
C THR A 59 -14.29 -1.44 23.07
N VAL A 60 -13.28 -0.57 22.87
CA VAL A 60 -11.91 -0.80 23.31
C VAL A 60 -11.87 -0.97 24.82
N SER A 61 -11.34 -2.11 25.28
CA SER A 61 -11.03 -2.31 26.70
C SER A 61 -9.59 -1.84 26.95
N GLN A 62 -9.39 -0.80 27.77
CA GLN A 62 -8.04 -0.39 28.18
C GLN A 62 -7.35 -1.43 29.09
N GLY A 63 -8.12 -2.31 29.75
CA GLY A 63 -7.60 -3.35 30.64
C GLY A 63 -7.09 -4.61 29.92
N ASN A 64 -7.58 -4.89 28.71
CA ASN A 64 -7.16 -6.00 27.87
C ASN A 64 -6.74 -5.44 26.50
N LEU A 65 -5.46 -5.54 26.15
CA LEU A 65 -4.90 -5.10 24.86
C LEU A 65 -5.84 -5.49 23.71
N THR A 66 -6.63 -4.54 23.24
CA THR A 66 -7.63 -4.79 22.19
C THR A 66 -6.89 -4.93 20.87
N ILE A 67 -7.18 -6.01 20.15
CA ILE A 67 -6.58 -6.33 18.84
C ILE A 67 -7.53 -5.86 17.73
N PRO A 68 -7.02 -5.19 16.67
CA PRO A 68 -5.65 -4.76 16.52
C PRO A 68 -5.33 -3.63 17.48
N LYS A 69 -4.05 -3.52 17.88
CA LYS A 69 -3.58 -2.41 18.70
C LYS A 69 -3.65 -1.14 17.85
N LEU A 70 -4.82 -0.54 17.72
CA LEU A 70 -5.05 0.73 17.02
C LEU A 70 -5.48 1.83 17.99
N TRP A 71 -5.71 1.50 19.26
CA TRP A 71 -6.10 2.46 20.30
C TRP A 71 -5.07 3.58 20.50
N TRP A 72 -3.77 3.30 20.29
CA TRP A 72 -2.71 4.32 20.33
C TRP A 72 -2.79 5.35 19.20
N ALA A 73 -3.43 5.01 18.06
CA ALA A 73 -3.67 5.96 16.98
C ALA A 73 -4.61 7.08 17.43
N LYS A 74 -5.72 6.70 18.08
CA LYS A 74 -6.70 7.62 18.64
C LYS A 74 -6.10 8.45 19.79
N GLU A 75 -5.22 7.90 20.61
CA GLU A 75 -4.59 8.68 21.69
C GLU A 75 -3.52 9.68 21.22
N SER A 76 -3.12 9.65 19.96
CA SER A 76 -2.14 10.57 19.36
C SER A 76 -2.78 11.81 18.72
N ALA A 77 -1.96 12.71 18.15
CA ALA A 77 -2.38 13.95 17.46
C ALA A 77 -3.37 13.74 16.28
N GLU A 78 -3.67 12.49 15.93
CA GLU A 78 -4.65 12.08 14.92
C GLU A 78 -6.11 12.18 15.38
N ASN A 79 -6.39 12.48 16.66
CA ASN A 79 -7.74 12.64 17.20
C ASN A 79 -8.67 13.58 16.43
N LYS A 80 -8.12 14.54 15.66
CA LYS A 80 -8.92 15.44 14.83
C LYS A 80 -9.25 14.83 13.47
N LEU A 81 -8.35 14.00 12.92
CA LEU A 81 -8.51 13.39 11.62
C LEU A 81 -9.25 12.06 11.68
N LEU A 82 -8.88 11.19 12.63
CA LEU A 82 -9.51 9.89 12.83
C LEU A 82 -10.69 10.03 13.79
N ASP A 83 -11.92 9.98 13.25
CA ASP A 83 -13.13 10.13 14.06
C ASP A 83 -13.52 8.80 14.73
N ASN A 84 -13.49 7.71 13.96
CA ASN A 84 -13.91 6.38 14.42
C ASN A 84 -13.20 5.27 13.66
N TRP A 85 -13.39 4.03 14.12
CA TRP A 85 -12.94 2.84 13.41
C TRP A 85 -13.78 1.62 13.76
N ILE A 86 -13.77 0.64 12.86
CA ILE A 86 -14.41 -0.67 13.01
C ILE A 86 -13.39 -1.74 12.60
N ALA A 87 -13.06 -2.65 13.50
CA ALA A 87 -12.27 -3.84 13.19
C ALA A 87 -13.16 -5.06 13.05
N TYR A 88 -12.97 -5.75 11.93
CA TYR A 88 -13.61 -6.98 11.55
C TYR A 88 -12.57 -8.10 11.67
N PRO A 89 -12.67 -8.99 12.66
CA PRO A 89 -11.81 -10.16 12.73
C PRO A 89 -11.98 -11.05 11.50
N ALA A 90 -10.94 -11.85 11.21
CA ALA A 90 -10.98 -12.80 10.11
C ALA A 90 -12.17 -13.77 10.26
N SER A 91 -12.80 -14.07 9.14
CA SER A 91 -13.86 -15.08 9.03
C SER A 91 -13.51 -16.08 7.93
N GLN A 92 -14.33 -17.11 7.75
CA GLN A 92 -14.17 -18.05 6.63
C GLN A 92 -14.29 -17.38 5.26
N LYS A 93 -14.93 -16.21 5.17
CA LYS A 93 -15.23 -15.52 3.90
C LYS A 93 -14.29 -14.36 3.63
N GLU A 94 -13.73 -13.75 4.66
CA GLU A 94 -13.01 -12.49 4.55
C GLU A 94 -11.82 -12.45 5.51
N ALA A 95 -10.69 -11.95 5.02
CA ALA A 95 -9.53 -11.64 5.84
C ALA A 95 -9.86 -10.54 6.86
N ALA A 96 -9.13 -10.54 7.98
CA ALA A 96 -9.26 -9.51 9.00
C ALA A 96 -8.99 -8.12 8.39
N ARG A 97 -9.81 -7.14 8.76
CA ARG A 97 -9.66 -5.76 8.28
C ARG A 97 -10.11 -4.73 9.29
N VAL A 98 -9.57 -3.53 9.16
CA VAL A 98 -10.04 -2.35 9.87
C VAL A 98 -10.48 -1.31 8.87
N ASP A 99 -11.67 -0.78 9.11
CA ASP A 99 -12.18 0.38 8.42
C ASP A 99 -12.05 1.59 9.34
N LEU A 100 -11.16 2.51 8.97
CA LEU A 100 -11.03 3.81 9.61
C LEU A 100 -12.06 4.77 9.02
N ILE A 101 -12.67 5.59 9.87
CA ILE A 101 -13.57 6.66 9.49
C ILE A 101 -12.90 7.98 9.85
N VAL A 102 -12.58 8.77 8.84
CA VAL A 102 -11.90 10.06 9.00
C VAL A 102 -12.85 11.24 8.82
N ASN A 103 -12.49 12.35 9.45
CA ASN A 103 -13.12 13.64 9.23
C ASN A 103 -12.81 14.12 7.81
N GLN A 104 -13.85 14.17 6.95
CA GLN A 104 -13.67 14.54 5.53
C GLN A 104 -13.12 15.96 5.35
N GLN A 105 -13.49 16.90 6.23
CA GLN A 105 -13.01 18.29 6.11
C GLN A 105 -11.50 18.33 6.31
N ILE A 106 -10.99 17.68 7.36
CA ILE A 106 -9.55 17.65 7.63
C ILE A 106 -8.82 16.80 6.58
N TRP A 107 -9.35 15.64 6.20
CA TRP A 107 -8.75 14.78 5.17
C TRP A 107 -8.54 15.53 3.84
N SER A 108 -9.52 16.35 3.43
CA SER A 108 -9.45 17.12 2.19
C SER A 108 -8.33 18.18 2.17
N LEU A 109 -7.90 18.64 3.35
CA LEU A 109 -6.82 19.61 3.50
C LEU A 109 -5.43 18.97 3.43
N LEU A 110 -5.33 17.65 3.68
CA LEU A 110 -4.07 16.93 3.64
C LEU A 110 -3.55 16.80 2.22
N ASP A 111 -2.24 16.93 2.06
CA ASP A 111 -1.56 16.62 0.82
C ASP A 111 -1.36 15.09 0.64
N TYR A 112 -0.75 14.70 -0.48
CA TYR A 112 -0.53 13.29 -0.78
C TYR A 112 0.38 12.60 0.24
N LEU A 113 1.46 13.27 0.67
CA LEU A 113 2.44 12.69 1.58
C LEU A 113 1.85 12.53 2.99
N GLU A 114 1.07 13.50 3.44
CA GLU A 114 0.35 13.43 4.72
C GLU A 114 -0.68 12.29 4.74
N ARG A 115 -1.45 12.12 3.65
CA ARG A 115 -2.38 10.99 3.51
C ARG A 115 -1.64 9.66 3.48
N TYR A 116 -0.53 9.61 2.76
CA TYR A 116 0.30 8.40 2.68
C TYR A 116 0.87 8.04 4.06
N ASP A 117 1.44 9.00 4.79
CA ASP A 117 2.01 8.78 6.12
C ASP A 117 0.95 8.26 7.09
N PHE A 118 -0.23 8.89 7.12
CA PHE A 118 -1.36 8.44 7.94
C PHE A 118 -1.73 6.97 7.64
N VAL A 119 -1.93 6.63 6.37
CA VAL A 119 -2.30 5.27 5.95
C VAL A 119 -1.17 4.27 6.23
N ASN A 120 0.09 4.66 6.01
CA ASN A 120 1.23 3.80 6.22
C ASN A 120 1.45 3.50 7.71
N ARG A 121 1.36 4.51 8.58
CA ARG A 121 1.52 4.34 10.03
C ARG A 121 0.44 3.45 10.62
N LEU A 122 -0.83 3.72 10.33
CA LEU A 122 -1.94 2.93 10.84
C LEU A 122 -2.05 1.56 10.17
N GLY A 123 -1.74 1.49 8.88
CA GLY A 123 -1.69 0.22 8.16
C GLY A 123 -0.60 -0.71 8.71
N THR A 124 0.58 -0.16 9.03
CA THR A 124 1.66 -0.90 9.69
C THR A 124 1.25 -1.38 11.08
N ALA A 125 0.52 -0.54 11.84
CA ALA A 125 -0.03 -0.93 13.13
C ALA A 125 -1.00 -2.12 13.00
N ALA A 126 -1.95 -2.04 12.07
CA ALA A 126 -2.93 -3.09 11.80
C ALA A 126 -2.29 -4.39 11.28
N ARG A 127 -1.28 -4.27 10.41
CA ARG A 127 -0.54 -5.39 9.83
C ARG A 127 0.11 -6.28 10.89
N ASN A 128 0.59 -5.70 11.99
CA ASN A 128 1.23 -6.47 13.07
C ASN A 128 0.28 -7.50 13.70
N ASP A 129 -1.03 -7.29 13.58
CA ASP A 129 -2.07 -8.19 14.05
C ASP A 129 -2.77 -8.94 12.89
N ASN A 130 -2.18 -8.92 11.68
CA ASN A 130 -2.70 -9.51 10.43
C ASN A 130 -3.99 -8.87 9.90
N TYR A 131 -4.21 -7.57 10.16
CA TYR A 131 -5.36 -6.83 9.62
C TYR A 131 -4.97 -6.04 8.39
N ASN A 132 -5.80 -6.11 7.34
CA ASN A 132 -5.80 -5.11 6.28
C ASN A 132 -6.44 -3.81 6.78
N LEU A 133 -6.19 -2.69 6.11
CA LEU A 133 -6.77 -1.39 6.49
C LEU A 133 -7.39 -0.68 5.30
N ARG A 134 -8.52 -0.04 5.54
CA ARG A 134 -9.24 0.83 4.61
C ARG A 134 -9.58 2.14 5.32
N VAL A 135 -9.61 3.22 4.57
CA VAL A 135 -9.96 4.55 5.07
C VAL A 135 -11.20 5.04 4.34
N PHE A 136 -12.20 5.47 5.09
CA PHE A 136 -13.47 5.98 4.59
C PHE A 136 -13.81 7.33 5.22
N ASN A 137 -14.71 8.07 4.58
CA ASN A 137 -15.48 9.13 5.22
C ASN A 137 -16.88 8.62 5.63
N TYR A 138 -17.68 9.48 6.27
CA TYR A 138 -19.07 9.16 6.65
C TYR A 138 -20.03 9.01 5.44
N GLN A 139 -19.63 9.47 4.25
CA GLN A 139 -20.33 9.22 2.99
C GLN A 139 -20.01 7.83 2.41
N GLN A 140 -19.24 7.01 3.14
CA GLN A 140 -18.82 5.66 2.76
C GLN A 140 -17.94 5.62 1.51
N GLU A 141 -17.29 6.73 1.16
CA GLU A 141 -16.33 6.78 0.06
C GLU A 141 -15.00 6.15 0.50
N LEU A 142 -14.47 5.23 -0.30
CA LEU A 142 -13.17 4.62 -0.03
C LEU A 142 -12.04 5.59 -0.43
N LEU A 143 -11.33 6.11 0.57
CA LEU A 143 -10.30 7.13 0.41
C LEU A 143 -8.90 6.54 0.31
N ALA A 144 -8.64 5.42 0.98
CA ALA A 144 -7.35 4.75 0.91
C ALA A 144 -7.42 3.29 1.36
N THR A 145 -6.41 2.51 0.99
CA THR A 145 -6.22 1.13 1.45
C THR A 145 -4.77 0.85 1.77
N TYR A 146 -4.54 0.03 2.79
CA TYR A 146 -3.27 -0.66 3.07
C TYR A 146 -3.60 -2.15 3.11
N THR A 147 -3.22 -2.91 2.08
CA THR A 147 -3.60 -4.32 1.92
C THR A 147 -2.37 -5.18 1.80
N CYS A 148 -2.33 -6.28 2.54
CA CYS A 148 -1.20 -7.19 2.59
C CYS A 148 -1.57 -8.59 2.11
N ASN A 149 -0.59 -9.24 1.47
CA ASN A 149 -0.57 -10.68 1.29
C ASN A 149 0.23 -11.31 2.43
N TYR A 150 -0.45 -12.09 3.27
CA TYR A 150 0.12 -12.74 4.46
C TYR A 150 0.65 -14.17 4.19
N ASN A 151 0.68 -14.62 2.93
CA ASN A 151 1.11 -15.99 2.58
C ASN A 151 2.64 -16.18 2.67
N ASN A 152 3.40 -15.10 2.89
CA ASN A 152 4.86 -15.11 2.98
C ASN A 152 5.30 -14.78 4.41
N SER A 153 6.52 -15.18 4.79
CA SER A 153 7.13 -14.85 6.09
C SER A 153 7.24 -13.34 6.34
N GLN A 154 7.38 -12.56 5.28
CA GLN A 154 7.24 -11.10 5.29
C GLN A 154 6.03 -10.72 4.43
N PRO A 155 4.96 -10.19 5.04
CA PRO A 155 3.80 -9.74 4.28
C PRO A 155 4.18 -8.69 3.23
N LEU A 156 3.71 -8.90 1.99
CA LEU A 156 3.85 -7.94 0.90
C LEU A 156 2.63 -7.03 0.92
N CYS A 157 2.82 -5.73 1.16
CA CYS A 157 1.71 -4.79 1.30
C CYS A 157 1.73 -3.72 0.23
N ASN A 158 0.53 -3.32 -0.20
CA ASN A 158 0.32 -2.21 -1.12
C ASN A 158 -0.54 -1.13 -0.48
N ILE A 159 -0.15 0.13 -0.72
CA ILE A 159 -0.94 1.30 -0.34
C ILE A 159 -1.55 1.89 -1.61
N LYS A 160 -2.88 2.10 -1.59
CA LYS A 160 -3.58 2.86 -2.63
C LYS A 160 -4.25 4.06 -1.98
N LEU A 161 -3.98 5.25 -2.51
CA LEU A 161 -4.72 6.46 -2.17
C LEU A 161 -5.69 6.76 -3.30
N SER A 162 -6.94 7.09 -2.97
CA SER A 162 -7.87 7.56 -4.00
C SER A 162 -7.41 8.93 -4.50
N SER A 163 -7.45 9.12 -5.82
CA SER A 163 -7.11 10.40 -6.45
C SER A 163 -8.21 11.46 -6.28
N GLN A 164 -9.22 11.18 -5.45
CA GLN A 164 -10.40 12.02 -5.29
C GLN A 164 -10.13 13.24 -4.40
N ASN A 165 -9.28 14.14 -4.89
CA ASN A 165 -9.51 15.57 -4.68
C ASN A 165 -10.61 16.02 -5.65
N GLN A 166 -11.84 15.49 -5.51
CA GLN A 166 -12.99 15.91 -6.34
C GLN A 166 -13.73 17.13 -5.76
N LEU A 167 -13.05 17.95 -4.96
CA LEU A 167 -13.51 19.30 -4.64
C LEU A 167 -12.66 20.29 -5.45
N GLY A 168 -13.10 20.61 -6.68
CA GLY A 168 -12.64 21.84 -7.34
C GLY A 168 -12.47 21.86 -8.86
N TRP A 169 -12.58 20.74 -9.60
CA TRP A 169 -12.38 20.77 -11.06
C TRP A 169 -13.32 19.86 -11.85
N ARG A 170 -14.64 20.00 -11.65
CA ARG A 170 -15.55 19.94 -12.80
C ARG A 170 -15.52 21.31 -13.47
N ARG A 171 -14.46 21.59 -14.23
CA ARG A 171 -14.57 22.58 -15.30
C ARG A 171 -15.36 21.90 -16.41
N SER A 172 -16.54 22.44 -16.66
CA SER A 172 -17.39 22.15 -17.80
C SER A 172 -16.55 22.01 -19.07
N LEU A 173 -16.67 20.86 -19.72
CA LEU A 173 -16.45 20.69 -21.15
C LEU A 173 -17.81 20.32 -21.76
#